data_AF-A0A535WUR8-F1
#
_entry.id   AF-A0A535WUR8-F1
#
_cell.length_a   1.000
_cell.length_b   1.000
_cell.length_c   1.000
_cell.angle_alpha   90.00
_cell.angle_beta   90.00
_cell.angle_gamma   90.00
#
_symmetry.space_group_name_H-M   'P 1'
#
loop_
_entity.id
_entity.type
_entity.pdbx_description
1 polymer ?
#
loop_
_entity_poly.entity_id
_entity_poly.type
_entity_poly.pdbx_seq_one_letter_code
_entity_poly.pdbx_strand_id
1 'polypeptide(L)'
;MPDTTAFVHAIRQAHQPFFDAVLRGQVWLSAVVACELYAGTRSAEEGRLLDRLLHGAAARDRLLVPSVEDWSAAGRLLARRVRLSGTLRPRDHLADVLIVVSAARVGGEILTANRAHLETWANLARRSGMNVTVGRGEPSAWGG
;
A
#
# COMPACT_ATOMS: atom_id res chain seq x y z
N MET A 1 -3.00 6.35 1.77
CA MET A 1 -3.02 5.09 1.00
C MET A 1 -2.96 3.92 1.97
N PRO A 2 -4.00 3.10 2.07
CA PRO A 2 -4.00 1.93 2.96
C PRO A 2 -3.08 0.84 2.44
N ASP A 3 -2.38 0.17 3.34
CA ASP A 3 -1.66 -1.07 3.04
C ASP A 3 -2.59 -2.29 3.12
N THR A 4 -2.04 -3.47 2.84
CA THR A 4 -2.78 -4.73 2.88
C THR A 4 -3.38 -5.02 4.25
N THR A 5 -2.67 -4.71 5.34
CA THR A 5 -3.21 -4.93 6.69
C THR A 5 -4.44 -4.07 6.98
N ALA A 6 -4.43 -2.80 6.56
CA ALA A 6 -5.57 -1.91 6.69
C ALA A 6 -6.79 -2.39 5.88
N PHE A 7 -6.56 -2.83 4.63
CA PHE A 7 -7.64 -3.41 3.81
C PHE A 7 -8.20 -4.70 4.41
N VAL A 8 -7.34 -5.61 4.90
CA VAL A 8 -7.78 -6.85 5.57
C VAL A 8 -8.62 -6.54 6.80
N HIS A 9 -8.23 -5.53 7.60
CA HIS A 9 -9.05 -5.08 8.73
C HIS A 9 -10.43 -4.58 8.28
N ALA A 10 -10.49 -3.73 7.25
CA ALA A 10 -11.75 -3.23 6.73
C ALA A 10 -12.66 -4.35 6.18
N ILE A 11 -12.09 -5.32 5.45
CA ILE A 11 -12.81 -6.50 4.93
C ILE A 11 -13.37 -7.35 6.07
N ARG A 12 -12.54 -7.71 7.06
CA ARG A 12 -12.97 -8.52 8.20
C ARG A 12 -14.09 -7.88 9.03
N GLN A 13 -14.12 -6.55 9.07
CA GLN A 13 -15.12 -5.78 9.82
C GLN A 13 -16.32 -5.36 8.95
N ALA A 14 -16.35 -5.72 7.66
CA ALA A 14 -17.33 -5.23 6.70
C ALA A 14 -17.50 -3.69 6.78
N HIS A 15 -16.37 -2.97 6.85
CA HIS A 15 -16.36 -1.53 7.15
C HIS A 15 -16.82 -0.67 5.97
N GLN A 16 -18.14 -0.54 5.82
CA GLN A 16 -18.78 0.12 4.67
C GLN A 16 -18.28 1.56 4.40
N PRO A 17 -18.06 2.44 5.40
CA PRO A 17 -17.58 3.80 5.13
C PRO A 17 -16.24 3.83 4.41
N PHE A 18 -15.36 2.86 4.70
CA PHE A 18 -14.06 2.75 4.04
C PHE A 18 -14.22 2.32 2.57
N PHE A 19 -15.07 1.33 2.31
CA PHE A 19 -15.36 0.90 0.93
C PHE A 19 -15.98 2.04 0.12
N ASP A 20 -16.91 2.78 0.70
CA ASP A 20 -17.51 3.92 0.03
C ASP A 20 -16.48 5.03 -0.23
N ALA A 21 -15.53 5.26 0.68
CA ALA A 21 -14.45 6.23 0.47
C ALA A 21 -13.52 5.83 -0.69
N VAL A 22 -13.21 4.54 -0.83
CA VAL A 22 -12.50 4.01 -2.02
C VAL A 22 -13.34 4.24 -3.27
N LEU A 23 -14.61 3.86 -3.25
CA LEU A 23 -15.52 4.01 -4.39
C LEU A 23 -15.81 5.48 -4.74
N ARG A 24 -15.67 6.42 -3.81
CA ARG A 24 -15.73 7.87 -4.07
C ARG A 24 -14.41 8.48 -4.51
N GLY A 25 -13.31 7.70 -4.54
CA GLY A 25 -11.99 8.18 -4.91
C GLY A 25 -11.35 9.10 -3.87
N GLN A 26 -11.75 8.96 -2.60
CA GLN A 26 -11.15 9.66 -1.47
C GLN A 26 -9.91 8.93 -0.94
N VAL A 27 -9.74 7.66 -1.32
CA VAL A 27 -8.66 6.78 -0.89
C VAL A 27 -7.89 6.29 -2.11
N TRP A 28 -6.57 6.45 -2.09
CA TRP A 28 -5.68 5.80 -3.07
C TRP A 28 -5.60 4.30 -2.80
N LEU A 29 -5.73 3.48 -3.85
CA LEU A 29 -5.51 2.04 -3.82
C LEU A 29 -4.21 1.71 -4.57
N SER A 30 -3.36 0.86 -4.00
CA SER A 30 -2.17 0.34 -4.69
C SER A 30 -2.49 -0.97 -5.40
N ALA A 31 -2.03 -1.11 -6.65
CA ALA A 31 -2.13 -2.37 -7.39
C ALA A 31 -1.32 -3.51 -6.72
N VAL A 32 -0.25 -3.17 -5.98
CA VAL A 32 0.51 -4.14 -5.18
C VAL A 32 -0.33 -4.65 -4.01
N VAL A 33 -1.00 -3.74 -3.30
CA VAL A 33 -1.93 -4.10 -2.21
C VAL A 33 -3.08 -4.95 -2.75
N ALA A 34 -3.65 -4.57 -3.90
CA ALA A 34 -4.69 -5.38 -4.55
C ALA A 34 -4.19 -6.81 -4.86
N CYS A 35 -2.97 -6.95 -5.40
CA CYS A 35 -2.37 -8.26 -5.66
C CYS A 35 -2.25 -9.12 -4.39
N GLU A 36 -1.80 -8.53 -3.27
CA GLU A 36 -1.71 -9.24 -1.99
C GLU A 36 -3.09 -9.64 -1.45
N LEU A 37 -4.11 -8.78 -1.61
CA LEU A 37 -5.48 -9.08 -1.21
C LEU A 37 -6.11 -10.21 -2.05
N TYR A 38 -5.89 -10.21 -3.37
CA TYR A 38 -6.34 -11.31 -4.23
C TYR A 38 -5.70 -12.64 -3.83
N ALA A 39 -4.40 -12.64 -3.52
CA ALA A 39 -3.71 -13.85 -3.06
C ALA A 39 -4.27 -14.40 -1.73
N GLY A 40 -4.84 -13.52 -0.89
CA GLY A 40 -5.48 -13.87 0.38
C GLY A 40 -6.98 -14.15 0.30
N THR A 41 -7.61 -14.03 -0.87
CA THR A 41 -9.05 -14.20 -1.07
C THR A 41 -9.49 -15.64 -0.79
N ARG A 42 -10.58 -15.80 -0.03
CA ARG A 42 -11.10 -17.10 0.45
C ARG A 42 -12.45 -17.45 -0.15
N SER A 43 -13.10 -16.52 -0.86
CA SER A 43 -14.41 -16.72 -1.48
C SER A 43 -14.57 -15.94 -2.78
N ALA A 44 -15.50 -16.37 -3.63
CA ALA A 44 -15.86 -15.62 -4.84
C ALA A 44 -16.46 -14.25 -4.52
N GLU A 45 -17.09 -14.08 -3.36
CA GLU A 45 -17.66 -12.81 -2.93
C GLU A 45 -16.58 -11.80 -2.56
N GLU A 46 -15.56 -12.22 -1.82
CA GLU A 46 -14.38 -11.40 -1.51
C GLU A 46 -13.67 -10.97 -2.81
N GLY A 47 -13.50 -11.89 -3.76
CA GLY A 47 -12.92 -11.57 -5.07
C GLY A 47 -13.72 -10.49 -5.83
N ARG A 48 -15.06 -10.64 -5.90
CA ARG A 48 -15.93 -9.63 -6.53
C ARG A 48 -15.92 -8.29 -5.81
N LEU A 49 -15.76 -8.26 -4.48
CA LEU A 49 -15.60 -7.02 -3.73
C LEU A 49 -14.29 -6.32 -4.13
N LEU A 50 -13.18 -7.06 -4.18
CA LEU A 50 -11.89 -6.51 -4.63
C LEU A 50 -11.96 -5.98 -6.06
N ASP A 51 -12.62 -6.71 -6.97
CA ASP A 51 -12.85 -6.24 -8.35
C ASP A 51 -13.57 -4.89 -8.35
N ARG A 52 -14.66 -4.76 -7.59
CA ARG A 52 -15.42 -3.49 -7.51
C ARG A 52 -14.57 -2.34 -6.97
N LEU A 53 -13.78 -2.58 -5.92
CA LEU A 53 -12.91 -1.56 -5.33
C LEU A 53 -11.81 -1.15 -6.29
N LEU A 54 -11.20 -2.10 -6.99
CA LEU A 54 -10.14 -1.86 -7.98
C LEU A 54 -10.66 -1.03 -9.16
N HIS A 55 -11.79 -1.44 -9.76
CA HIS A 55 -12.42 -0.70 -10.84
C HIS A 55 -12.88 0.69 -10.39
N GLY A 56 -13.45 0.81 -9.18
CA GLY A 56 -13.90 2.09 -8.63
C GLY A 56 -12.76 3.08 -8.40
N ALA A 57 -11.61 2.61 -7.91
CA ALA A 57 -10.40 3.40 -7.75
C ALA A 57 -9.80 3.79 -9.11
N ALA A 58 -9.71 2.83 -10.05
CA ALA A 58 -9.19 3.08 -11.39
C ALA A 58 -10.03 4.12 -12.16
N ALA A 59 -11.36 4.02 -12.10
CA ALA A 59 -12.28 4.96 -12.76
C ALA A 59 -12.21 6.39 -12.22
N ARG A 60 -11.48 6.62 -11.12
CA ARG A 60 -11.32 7.93 -10.46
C ARG A 60 -9.87 8.38 -10.42
N ASP A 61 -8.99 7.75 -11.19
CA ASP A 61 -7.55 8.02 -11.18
C ASP A 61 -6.92 7.91 -9.78
N ARG A 62 -7.46 7.00 -8.96
CA ARG A 62 -7.00 6.69 -7.60
C ARG A 62 -6.32 5.33 -7.47
N LEU A 63 -6.00 4.69 -8.59
CA LEU A 63 -5.22 3.45 -8.61
C LEU A 63 -3.73 3.76 -8.87
N LEU A 64 -2.87 3.36 -7.94
CA LEU A 64 -1.43 3.44 -8.07
C LEU A 64 -0.87 2.13 -8.59
N VAL A 65 -0.50 2.15 -9.88
CA VAL A 65 0.28 1.09 -10.52
C VAL A 65 1.76 1.49 -10.44
N PRO A 66 2.66 0.62 -9.94
CA PRO A 66 4.08 0.90 -9.96
C PRO A 66 4.61 1.07 -11.39
N SER A 67 5.21 2.23 -11.65
CA SER A 67 5.93 2.57 -12.88
C SER A 67 7.31 1.92 -12.93
N VAL A 68 7.98 1.96 -14.08
CA VAL A 68 9.37 1.49 -14.23
C VAL A 68 10.31 2.21 -13.26
N GLU A 69 10.06 3.49 -13.02
CA GLU A 69 10.77 4.32 -12.06
C GLU A 69 10.55 3.85 -10.63
N ASP A 70 9.31 3.48 -10.27
CA ASP A 70 8.96 2.91 -8.96
C ASP A 70 9.71 1.58 -8.72
N TRP A 71 9.72 0.68 -9.72
CA TRP A 71 10.47 -0.58 -9.66
C TRP A 71 11.97 -0.34 -9.49
N SER A 72 12.53 0.60 -10.25
CA SER A 72 13.95 0.96 -10.18
C SER A 72 14.32 1.58 -8.82
N ALA A 73 13.45 2.45 -8.30
CA ALA A 73 13.58 3.04 -6.98
C ALA A 73 13.53 1.98 -5.87
N ALA A 74 12.60 1.03 -5.96
CA ALA A 74 12.48 -0.08 -5.03
C ALA A 74 13.75 -0.95 -5.03
N GLY A 75 14.28 -1.30 -6.20
CA GLY A 75 15.54 -2.04 -6.32
C GLY A 75 16.72 -1.32 -5.66
N ARG A 76 16.83 0.00 -5.85
CA ARG A 76 17.87 0.82 -5.20
C ARG A 76 17.74 0.84 -3.69
N LEU A 77 16.52 0.95 -3.15
CA LEU A 77 16.26 0.91 -1.70
C LEU A 77 16.58 -0.46 -1.11
N LEU A 78 16.18 -1.54 -1.76
CA LEU A 78 16.52 -2.92 -1.35
C LEU A 78 18.05 -3.11 -1.31
N ALA A 79 18.75 -2.73 -2.38
CA ALA A 79 20.22 -2.83 -2.45
C ALA A 79 20.91 -1.98 -1.38
N ARG A 80 20.35 -0.80 -1.04
CA ARG A 80 20.85 0.02 0.06
C ARG A 80 20.62 -0.64 1.41
N ARG A 81 19.46 -1.25 1.65
CA ARG A 81 19.16 -1.96 2.91
C ARG A 81 20.07 -3.17 3.10
N VAL A 82 20.26 -4.00 2.06
CA VAL A 82 21.17 -5.16 2.10
C VAL A 82 22.58 -4.73 2.51
N ARG A 83 23.10 -3.64 1.93
CA ARG A 83 24.43 -3.10 2.30
C ARG A 83 24.53 -2.62 3.75
N LEU A 84 23.42 -2.13 4.33
CA LEU A 84 23.40 -1.60 5.70
C LEU A 84 23.18 -2.69 6.77
N SER A 85 22.38 -3.72 6.49
CA SER A 85 21.99 -4.71 7.49
C SER A 85 22.58 -6.11 7.29
N GLY A 86 23.15 -6.41 6.11
CA GLY A 86 23.81 -7.70 5.80
C GLY A 86 22.88 -8.92 5.67
N THR A 87 21.70 -8.89 6.30
CA THR A 87 20.70 -9.97 6.29
C THR A 87 19.34 -9.43 5.82
N LEU A 88 19.03 -9.61 4.55
CA LEU A 88 17.72 -9.28 3.98
C LEU A 88 17.48 -10.20 2.77
N ARG A 89 16.30 -10.82 2.68
CA ARG A 89 15.86 -11.48 1.45
C ARG A 89 15.02 -10.48 0.64
N PRO A 90 15.51 -9.90 -0.47
CA PRO A 90 14.83 -8.79 -1.15
C PRO A 90 13.39 -9.12 -1.57
N ARG A 91 13.15 -10.37 -1.97
CA ARG A 91 11.82 -10.85 -2.37
C ARG A 91 10.76 -10.70 -1.26
N ASP A 92 11.15 -10.85 0.00
CA ASP A 92 10.22 -10.84 1.14
C ASP A 92 9.77 -9.41 1.47
N HIS A 93 10.41 -8.39 0.88
CA HIS A 93 10.14 -6.97 1.15
C HIS A 93 9.75 -6.19 -0.10
N LEU A 94 9.71 -6.85 -1.26
CA LEU A 94 9.48 -6.18 -2.53
C LEU A 94 8.14 -5.46 -2.56
N ALA A 95 7.08 -6.09 -2.04
CA ALA A 95 5.76 -5.48 -1.94
C ALA A 95 5.75 -4.24 -1.03
N ASP A 96 6.31 -4.35 0.18
CA ASP A 96 6.44 -3.23 1.12
C ASP A 96 7.16 -2.03 0.49
N VAL A 97 8.28 -2.28 -0.18
CA VAL A 97 9.08 -1.23 -0.81
C VAL A 97 8.32 -0.60 -1.97
N LEU A 98 7.63 -1.40 -2.79
CA LEU A 98 6.81 -0.89 -3.89
C LEU A 98 5.64 -0.03 -3.38
N ILE A 99 5.00 -0.43 -2.28
CA ILE A 99 3.98 0.36 -1.59
C ILE A 99 4.57 1.70 -1.16
N VAL A 100 5.76 1.70 -0.56
CA VAL A 100 6.43 2.91 -0.09
C VAL A 100 6.77 3.88 -1.23
N VAL A 101 7.41 3.40 -2.30
CA VAL A 101 7.78 4.26 -3.43
C VAL A 101 6.55 4.76 -4.19
N SER A 102 5.52 3.92 -4.35
CA SER A 102 4.27 4.32 -5.02
C SER A 102 3.52 5.40 -4.22
N ALA A 103 3.47 5.27 -2.89
CA ALA A 103 2.91 6.30 -2.01
C ALA A 103 3.73 7.60 -2.08
N ALA A 104 5.06 7.48 -2.13
CA ALA A 104 5.93 8.63 -2.21
C ALA A 104 5.73 9.47 -3.48
N ARG A 105 5.43 8.81 -4.61
CA ARG A 105 5.16 9.45 -5.89
C ARG A 105 3.97 10.41 -5.85
N VAL A 106 3.00 10.17 -4.97
CA VAL A 106 1.84 11.05 -4.77
C VAL A 106 1.96 11.92 -3.52
N GLY A 107 3.13 11.97 -2.88
CA GLY A 107 3.35 12.70 -1.62
C GLY A 107 2.44 12.20 -0.50
N GLY A 108 2.06 10.92 -0.54
CA GLY A 108 1.00 10.36 0.29
C GLY A 108 1.49 9.82 1.63
N GLU A 109 0.54 9.71 2.56
CA GLU A 109 0.69 8.95 3.79
C GLU A 109 0.29 7.49 3.56
N ILE A 110 1.14 6.55 3.98
CA ILE A 110 0.79 5.13 4.08
C ILE A 110 0.17 4.90 5.43
N LEU A 111 -0.97 4.23 5.45
CA LEU A 111 -1.70 4.00 6.68
C LEU A 111 -1.82 2.48 6.86
N THR A 112 -1.37 1.99 8.01
CA THR A 112 -1.08 0.57 8.25
C THR A 112 -1.30 0.17 9.70
N ALA A 113 -1.64 -1.09 9.95
CA ALA A 113 -1.62 -1.67 11.28
C ALA A 113 -0.20 -2.09 11.73
N ASN A 114 0.73 -2.29 10.79
CA ASN A 114 2.13 -2.66 11.05
C ASN A 114 3.10 -1.49 10.77
N ARG A 115 2.93 -0.41 11.54
CA ARG A 115 3.70 0.83 11.34
C ARG A 115 5.21 0.62 11.43
N ALA A 116 5.70 -0.14 12.41
CA ALA A 116 7.14 -0.28 12.65
C ALA A 116 7.90 -0.84 11.44
N HIS A 117 7.28 -1.81 10.76
CA HIS A 117 7.85 -2.44 9.56
C HIS A 117 7.93 -1.46 8.39
N LEU A 118 6.82 -0.78 8.06
CA LEU A 118 6.80 0.17 6.95
C LEU A 118 7.60 1.45 7.23
N GLU A 119 7.66 1.91 8.48
CA GLU A 119 8.47 3.07 8.87
C GLU A 119 9.97 2.84 8.59
N THR A 120 10.46 1.60 8.67
CA THR A 120 11.84 1.26 8.30
C THR A 120 12.12 1.58 6.82
N TRP A 121 11.20 1.21 5.93
CA TRP A 121 11.32 1.49 4.50
C TRP A 121 11.06 2.96 4.16
N ALA A 122 10.05 3.58 4.78
CA ALA A 122 9.76 5.00 4.62
C ALA A 122 10.93 5.88 5.07
N ASN A 123 11.63 5.52 6.15
CA ASN A 123 12.86 6.19 6.59
C ASN A 123 13.95 6.12 5.53
N LEU A 124 14.15 4.96 4.92
CA LEU A 124 15.17 4.78 3.88
C LEU A 124 14.81 5.56 2.60
N ALA A 125 13.52 5.59 2.25
CA ALA A 125 12.97 6.36 1.14
C ALA A 125 13.17 7.87 1.35
N ARG A 126 12.82 8.40 2.53
CA ARG A 126 13.04 9.82 2.90
C ARG A 126 14.51 10.21 2.84
N ARG A 127 15.41 9.36 3.36
CA ARG A 127 16.88 9.53 3.23
C ARG A 127 17.39 9.40 1.80
N SER A 128 16.53 9.10 0.84
CA SER A 128 16.81 9.05 -0.60
C SER A 128 16.06 10.14 -1.37
N GLY A 129 15.48 11.13 -0.66
CA GLY A 129 14.81 12.30 -1.26
C GLY A 129 13.32 12.12 -1.55
N MET A 130 12.70 11.03 -1.10
CA MET A 130 11.28 10.74 -1.35
C MET A 130 10.35 11.34 -0.28
N ASN A 131 9.16 11.78 -0.66
CA ASN A 131 8.17 12.36 0.25
C ASN A 131 7.09 11.32 0.62
N VAL A 132 7.25 10.66 1.77
CA VAL A 132 6.31 9.65 2.26
C VAL A 132 6.28 9.63 3.78
N THR A 133 5.09 9.46 4.35
CA THR A 133 4.86 9.31 5.79
C THR A 133 4.14 7.99 6.08
N VAL A 134 4.22 7.53 7.33
CA VAL A 134 3.50 6.34 7.79
C VAL A 134 2.66 6.70 9.01
N GLY A 135 1.35 6.57 8.87
CA GLY A 135 0.37 6.78 9.92
C GLY A 135 -0.26 5.47 10.42
N ARG A 136 -1.07 5.56 11.48
CA ARG A 136 -1.85 4.41 11.97
C ARG A 136 -3.03 4.16 11.06
N GLY A 137 -3.20 2.91 10.65
CA GLY A 137 -4.34 2.48 9.86
C GLY A 137 -5.45 1.88 10.72
N GLU A 138 -6.38 2.70 11.21
CA GLU A 138 -7.63 2.25 11.85
C GLU A 138 -8.82 2.65 11.00
N PRO A 139 -9.77 1.76 10.64
CA PRO A 139 -10.88 2.05 9.70
C PRO A 139 -11.69 3.34 9.96
N SER A 140 -11.68 3.87 11.19
CA SER A 140 -12.26 5.17 11.57
C SER A 140 -11.50 6.39 11.03
N ALA A 141 -10.21 6.26 10.71
CA ALA A 141 -9.36 7.35 10.23
C ALA A 141 -9.49 7.65 8.72
N TRP A 142 -10.39 6.95 8.01
CA TRP A 142 -10.49 6.98 6.55
C TRP A 142 -11.89 7.39 6.13
N GLY A 143 -12.06 8.67 5.79
CA GLY A 143 -13.35 9.20 5.35
C GLY A 143 -14.02 10.17 6.32
N GLY A 144 -13.22 10.97 7.04
CA GLY A 144 -13.68 12.29 7.51
C GLY A 144 -13.75 13.28 6.37
#